data_AF-A0A2G6H341-F1
#
_entry.id   AF-A0A2G6H341-F1
#
_cell.length_a   1.000
_cell.length_b   1.000
_cell.length_c   1.000
_cell.angle_alpha   90.00
_cell.angle_beta   90.00
_cell.angle_gamma   90.00
#
_symmetry.space_group_name_H-M   'P 1'
#
loop_
_entity.id
_entity.type
_entity.pdbx_description
1 polymer ?
#
loop_
_entity_poly.entity_id
_entity_poly.type
_entity_poly.pdbx_seq_one_letter_code
_entity_poly.pdbx_strand_id
1 'polypeptide(L)'
;MRKNYIKFLPIFILTVGMMFGCVSTKMPKSYTLDPSTLENNGGKIAVNIAGSIPKRSFNKKDIVEFTPVLTYNGKEKELSSMILKGEKAKGTGTIIPKKGGDFSYSDEITYEPGMEEGILTVTPKIIKRRKTIPGEEVTLAKGVVMTSQFVMHNEKVWFASRENAEKLGMDTDGYYELITQESGKATFYFLVNRANIDYNLKLNKTLNVEADLKKLKDFINRGWDVKDIEINAYASPEGEESFNEGLSEKRAQAGMKILNKIYLELLRDPGFISAVEQSNLKDKNAILNVVKSQTTPLKKEQEIRNMTLIYSELTEEILPPLRRVEISVNCYEPKKDDKRIASLAILSPQDLSLKELLYAAEKRNDLSEKLEIYKSAATLFPNDWRTHNNVAATYLSMYNAKEAEPYLEKANELSPNNPIITNNMGVAASKKRAYDNALSLFKKAEDLGVDAAYNIAIIDIVKGKYQAAKSVINAKDCTYNKALIQLIEKKYEEASRTLKCSEESCMKNYLLAVIAARTDNKSAMGDYLSKAVTMNPKLAKRAASDMEFANYFDDPIFIKALK
;
A
#
# COMPACT_ATOMS: atom_id res chain seq x y z
N MET A 1 29.35 5.10 -29.83
CA MET A 1 29.77 5.24 -31.24
C MET A 1 29.13 6.50 -31.83
N ARG A 2 29.72 7.12 -32.87
CA ARG A 2 29.28 8.41 -33.42
C ARG A 2 27.85 8.34 -33.97
N LYS A 3 26.99 9.32 -33.64
CA LYS A 3 25.69 9.50 -34.28
C LYS A 3 25.88 10.17 -35.65
N ASN A 4 25.50 9.47 -36.72
CA ASN A 4 25.44 10.05 -38.05
C ASN A 4 24.13 10.82 -38.23
N TYR A 5 24.21 12.09 -38.59
CA TYR A 5 23.05 12.87 -39.04
C TYR A 5 22.86 12.65 -40.55
N ILE A 6 21.73 12.05 -40.93
CA ILE A 6 21.38 11.87 -42.35
C ILE A 6 20.86 13.20 -42.90
N LYS A 7 21.52 13.71 -43.94
CA LYS A 7 21.01 14.84 -44.74
C LYS A 7 20.11 14.29 -45.84
N PHE A 8 18.82 14.65 -45.84
CA PHE A 8 17.95 14.43 -46.99
C PHE A 8 17.82 15.70 -47.85
N LEU A 9 17.78 15.50 -49.16
CA LEU A 9 17.79 16.53 -50.18
C LEU A 9 16.36 16.75 -50.71
N PRO A 10 15.83 17.99 -50.84
CA PRO A 10 14.53 18.21 -51.45
C PRO A 10 14.63 18.12 -52.99
N ILE A 11 13.73 17.35 -53.60
CA ILE A 11 13.58 17.30 -55.07
C ILE A 11 12.87 18.59 -55.53
N PHE A 12 13.52 19.34 -56.43
CA PHE A 12 12.94 20.53 -57.05
C PHE A 12 12.18 20.16 -58.33
N ILE A 13 10.88 20.45 -58.38
CA ILE A 13 10.14 20.55 -59.65
C ILE A 13 10.22 22.00 -60.12
N LEU A 14 10.72 22.21 -61.33
CA LEU A 14 11.03 23.53 -61.88
C LEU A 14 9.94 23.97 -62.86
N THR A 15 9.17 25.00 -62.53
CA THR A 15 8.32 25.72 -63.49
C THR A 15 8.65 27.21 -63.45
N VAL A 16 9.10 27.75 -64.59
CA VAL A 16 9.51 29.14 -64.73
C VAL A 16 8.38 29.95 -65.36
N GLY A 17 7.87 30.92 -64.61
CA GLY A 17 6.99 31.97 -65.11
C GLY A 17 7.34 33.30 -64.45
N MET A 18 8.03 34.20 -65.17
CA MET A 18 8.30 35.54 -64.68
C MET A 18 7.14 36.48 -64.98
N MET A 19 6.45 36.92 -63.94
CA MET A 19 5.77 38.22 -63.94
C MET A 19 6.28 39.03 -62.74
N PHE A 20 6.51 40.33 -62.94
CA PHE A 20 6.84 41.28 -61.87
C PHE A 20 5.59 41.66 -61.06
N GLY A 21 4.94 40.65 -60.47
CA GLY A 21 3.84 40.84 -59.53
C GLY A 21 4.32 41.39 -58.20
N CYS A 22 3.44 42.14 -57.52
CA CYS A 22 3.65 42.54 -56.14
C CYS A 22 3.79 41.28 -55.26
N VAL A 23 4.91 41.12 -54.56
CA VAL A 23 5.16 39.94 -53.71
C VAL A 23 4.10 39.88 -52.62
N SER A 24 3.15 38.96 -52.75
CA SER A 24 2.24 38.59 -51.70
C SER A 24 2.96 37.72 -50.68
N THR A 25 2.85 38.06 -49.40
CA THR A 25 3.30 37.17 -48.32
C THR A 25 2.53 35.86 -48.40
N LYS A 26 3.27 34.75 -48.48
CA LYS A 26 2.78 33.38 -48.47
C LYS A 26 3.51 32.59 -47.39
N MET A 27 2.74 31.94 -46.53
CA MET A 27 3.24 31.02 -45.51
C MET A 27 3.43 29.61 -46.09
N PRO A 28 4.21 28.74 -45.43
CA PRO A 28 4.35 27.33 -45.82
C PRO A 28 3.00 26.60 -45.79
N LYS A 29 2.81 25.65 -46.71
CA LYS A 29 1.65 24.73 -46.73
C LYS A 29 1.83 23.52 -45.80
N SER A 30 3.03 23.32 -45.28
CA SER A 30 3.38 22.25 -44.34
C SER A 30 4.45 22.75 -43.39
N TYR A 31 4.49 22.13 -42.21
CA TYR A 31 5.43 22.40 -41.13
C TYR A 31 5.95 21.07 -40.60
N THR A 32 7.09 21.09 -39.90
CA THR A 32 7.59 19.92 -39.16
C THR A 32 7.21 20.06 -37.70
N LEU A 33 6.63 19.00 -37.12
CA LEU A 33 6.32 18.91 -35.70
C LEU A 33 7.34 18.00 -35.00
N ASP A 34 7.78 18.36 -33.80
CA ASP A 34 8.65 17.51 -32.96
C ASP A 34 8.10 17.41 -31.51
N PRO A 35 7.62 16.23 -31.07
CA PRO A 35 7.48 14.97 -31.82
C PRO A 35 6.48 15.06 -32.99
N SER A 36 6.62 14.17 -33.99
CA SER A 36 5.78 14.17 -35.21
C SER A 36 4.29 13.92 -34.96
N THR A 37 3.96 13.33 -33.81
CA THR A 37 2.61 13.22 -33.25
C THR A 37 2.69 13.79 -31.85
N LEU A 38 1.71 14.61 -31.43
CA LEU A 38 1.68 15.16 -30.08
C LEU A 38 1.66 14.02 -29.05
N GLU A 39 2.43 14.15 -27.96
CA GLU A 39 2.53 13.14 -26.91
C GLU A 39 2.26 13.80 -25.55
N ASN A 40 1.32 13.24 -24.78
CA ASN A 40 1.08 13.64 -23.40
C ASN A 40 2.18 13.04 -22.52
N ASN A 41 2.90 13.89 -21.81
CA ASN A 41 3.91 13.52 -20.84
C ASN A 41 3.54 14.10 -19.46
N GLY A 42 2.93 13.28 -18.60
CA GLY A 42 2.60 13.67 -17.23
C GLY A 42 1.56 14.80 -17.11
N GLY A 43 0.66 14.93 -18.10
CA GLY A 43 -0.31 16.02 -18.18
C GLY A 43 0.17 17.25 -18.98
N LYS A 44 1.37 17.22 -19.56
CA LYS A 44 1.93 18.27 -20.42
C LYS A 44 2.10 17.78 -21.85
N ILE A 45 1.75 18.59 -22.84
CA ILE A 45 1.93 18.31 -24.26
C ILE A 45 2.83 19.40 -24.85
N ALA A 46 4.03 19.03 -25.29
CA ALA A 46 4.94 19.95 -25.96
C ALA A 46 4.54 20.14 -27.43
N VAL A 47 4.54 21.39 -27.90
CA VAL A 47 4.21 21.77 -29.29
C VAL A 47 5.41 22.50 -29.89
N ASN A 48 6.30 21.77 -30.56
CA ASN A 48 7.42 22.37 -31.29
C ASN A 48 7.16 22.30 -32.80
N ILE A 49 7.10 23.46 -33.45
CA ILE A 49 6.78 23.58 -34.89
C ILE A 49 7.93 24.30 -35.58
N ALA A 50 8.51 23.69 -36.62
CA ALA A 50 9.47 24.31 -37.51
C ALA A 50 8.85 24.58 -38.89
N GLY A 51 9.11 25.78 -39.43
CA GLY A 51 8.65 26.19 -40.75
C GLY A 51 9.75 26.84 -41.58
N SER A 52 9.80 26.56 -42.88
CA SER A 52 10.77 27.15 -43.81
C SER A 52 10.07 28.02 -44.84
N ILE A 53 10.39 29.32 -44.85
CA ILE A 53 9.73 30.31 -45.73
C ILE A 53 10.59 30.52 -46.99
N PRO A 54 10.07 30.23 -48.19
CA PRO A 54 10.83 30.34 -49.43
C PRO A 54 11.39 31.73 -49.77
N LYS A 55 12.43 31.72 -50.60
CA LYS A 55 13.01 32.94 -51.17
C LYS A 55 11.96 33.75 -51.93
N ARG A 56 11.88 35.06 -51.66
CA ARG A 56 10.93 36.01 -52.25
C ARG A 56 9.44 35.71 -52.00
N SER A 57 9.07 34.89 -50.99
CA SER A 57 7.65 34.66 -50.65
C SER A 57 7.12 35.48 -49.46
N PHE A 58 7.96 36.23 -48.75
CA PHE A 58 7.55 37.11 -47.63
C PHE A 58 7.76 38.59 -48.02
N ASN A 59 6.74 39.43 -47.84
CA ASN A 59 6.85 40.85 -48.17
C ASN A 59 7.60 41.61 -47.07
N LYS A 60 8.54 42.48 -47.47
CA LYS A 60 9.37 43.26 -46.53
C LYS A 60 8.59 44.10 -45.54
N LYS A 61 7.33 44.48 -45.81
CA LYS A 61 6.53 45.38 -44.95
C LYS A 61 5.38 44.68 -44.20
N ASP A 62 5.16 43.39 -44.46
CA ASP A 62 4.06 42.65 -43.84
C ASP A 62 4.48 42.09 -42.47
N ILE A 63 3.48 41.82 -41.64
CA ILE A 63 3.59 41.09 -40.38
C ILE A 63 2.69 39.86 -40.50
N VAL A 64 3.06 38.74 -39.88
CA VAL A 64 2.24 37.54 -39.76
C VAL A 64 2.16 37.15 -38.30
N GLU A 65 0.95 37.04 -37.77
CA GLU A 65 0.69 36.40 -36.48
C GLU A 65 0.51 34.91 -36.72
N PHE A 66 1.33 34.10 -36.06
CA PHE A 66 1.31 32.65 -36.11
C PHE A 66 0.81 32.14 -34.76
N THR A 67 -0.49 31.84 -34.69
CA THR A 67 -1.16 31.35 -33.49
C THR A 67 -1.74 29.96 -33.80
N PRO A 68 -1.11 28.87 -33.33
CA PRO A 68 -1.73 27.55 -33.37
C PRO A 68 -2.97 27.50 -32.48
N VAL A 69 -3.94 26.67 -32.87
CA VAL A 69 -5.19 26.45 -32.14
C VAL A 69 -5.41 24.94 -32.01
N LEU A 70 -5.65 24.48 -30.79
CA LEU A 70 -6.06 23.09 -30.53
C LEU A 70 -7.58 23.04 -30.37
N THR A 71 -8.26 22.35 -31.28
CA THR A 71 -9.71 22.14 -31.24
C THR A 71 -10.04 20.72 -30.78
N TYR A 72 -10.84 20.58 -29.72
CA TYR A 72 -11.16 19.30 -29.07
C TYR A 72 -12.50 19.38 -28.32
N ASN A 73 -13.35 18.35 -28.39
CA ASN A 73 -14.67 18.33 -27.73
C ASN A 73 -15.53 19.60 -27.92
N GLY A 74 -15.45 20.24 -29.09
CA GLY A 74 -16.16 21.50 -29.39
C GLY A 74 -15.61 22.74 -28.68
N LYS A 75 -14.48 22.62 -27.96
CA LYS A 75 -13.69 23.74 -27.44
C LYS A 75 -12.54 24.08 -28.38
N GLU A 76 -12.11 25.33 -28.33
CA GLU A 76 -10.86 25.80 -28.94
C GLU A 76 -9.93 26.32 -27.84
N LYS A 77 -8.63 26.03 -27.97
CA LYS A 77 -7.57 26.57 -27.11
C LYS A 77 -6.54 27.22 -28.02
N GLU A 78 -6.57 28.55 -28.12
CA GLU A 78 -5.50 29.32 -28.77
C GLU A 78 -4.22 29.16 -27.93
N LEU A 79 -3.10 28.86 -28.60
CA LEU A 79 -1.77 28.85 -27.99
C LEU A 79 -1.15 30.26 -28.04
N SER A 80 0.06 30.43 -27.52
CA SER A 80 0.78 31.71 -27.64
C SER A 80 1.01 32.09 -29.10
N SER A 81 0.94 33.39 -29.40
CA SER A 81 1.16 33.90 -30.76
C SER A 81 2.62 34.27 -31.00
N MET A 82 3.17 33.81 -32.14
CA MET A 82 4.46 34.29 -32.64
C MET A 82 4.27 35.35 -33.72
N ILE A 83 5.01 36.44 -33.61
CA ILE A 83 5.08 37.48 -34.63
C ILE A 83 6.27 37.21 -35.58
N LEU A 84 5.97 36.87 -36.83
CA LEU A 84 6.94 36.88 -37.93
C LEU A 84 6.80 38.21 -38.70
N LYS A 85 7.92 38.84 -39.06
CA LYS A 85 7.86 40.16 -39.71
C LYS A 85 8.87 40.32 -40.85
N GLY A 86 8.51 41.13 -41.84
CA GLY A 86 9.43 41.50 -42.90
C GLY A 86 10.54 42.44 -42.40
N GLU A 87 11.69 42.40 -43.06
CA GLU A 87 12.87 43.26 -42.79
C GLU A 87 12.63 44.79 -42.77
N LYS A 88 11.48 45.29 -43.25
CA LYS A 88 11.05 46.71 -43.19
C LYS A 88 9.75 46.92 -42.41
N ALA A 89 9.25 45.92 -41.68
CA ALA A 89 8.09 46.03 -40.83
C ALA A 89 8.46 46.60 -39.44
N LYS A 90 7.63 47.51 -38.94
CA LYS A 90 7.75 48.08 -37.57
C LYS A 90 7.29 47.06 -36.52
N GLY A 91 7.65 47.30 -35.25
CA GLY A 91 7.31 46.40 -34.13
C GLY A 91 8.37 45.33 -33.86
N THR A 92 8.16 44.55 -32.80
CA THR A 92 8.97 43.39 -32.40
C THR A 92 8.50 42.12 -33.14
N GLY A 93 9.38 41.12 -33.26
CA GLY A 93 9.07 39.85 -33.94
C GLY A 93 10.25 39.31 -34.75
N THR A 94 10.19 38.02 -35.08
CA THR A 94 11.21 37.27 -35.82
C THR A 94 11.30 37.79 -37.26
N ILE A 95 12.49 38.25 -37.67
CA ILE A 95 12.68 38.85 -38.99
C ILE A 95 12.83 37.76 -40.06
N ILE A 96 11.95 37.79 -41.07
CA ILE A 96 12.03 36.95 -42.27
C ILE A 96 12.69 37.74 -43.42
N PRO A 97 13.91 37.38 -43.86
CA PRO A 97 14.60 38.08 -44.95
C PRO A 97 13.98 37.83 -46.33
N LYS A 98 14.19 38.74 -47.30
CA LYS A 98 13.81 38.50 -48.72
C LYS A 98 14.44 37.21 -49.31
N LYS A 99 15.55 36.72 -48.77
CA LYS A 99 16.19 35.45 -49.19
C LYS A 99 15.43 34.20 -48.74
N GLY A 100 14.35 34.33 -47.96
CA GLY A 100 13.73 33.24 -47.22
C GLY A 100 14.41 33.06 -45.85
N GLY A 101 13.88 32.14 -45.06
CA GLY A 101 14.42 31.79 -43.75
C GLY A 101 13.55 30.81 -43.00
N ASP A 102 14.15 30.10 -42.06
CA ASP A 102 13.48 29.15 -41.18
C ASP A 102 13.04 29.84 -39.89
N PHE A 103 11.98 29.32 -39.26
CA PHE A 103 11.53 29.75 -37.95
C PHE A 103 11.12 28.52 -37.11
N SER A 104 11.24 28.66 -35.79
CA SER A 104 10.93 27.62 -34.80
C SER A 104 10.03 28.19 -33.71
N TYR A 105 8.89 27.56 -33.50
CA TYR A 105 7.88 27.86 -32.50
C TYR A 105 7.87 26.75 -31.44
N SER A 106 7.69 27.12 -30.18
CA SER A 106 7.57 26.18 -29.05
C SER A 106 6.52 26.70 -28.06
N ASP A 107 5.63 25.82 -27.62
CA ASP A 107 4.66 26.06 -26.53
C ASP A 107 4.40 24.76 -25.75
N GLU A 108 3.72 24.86 -24.61
CA GLU A 108 3.33 23.73 -23.77
C GLU A 108 1.84 23.81 -23.37
N ILE A 109 1.09 22.76 -23.65
CA ILE A 109 -0.33 22.66 -23.30
C ILE A 109 -0.49 21.76 -22.07
N THR A 110 -1.11 22.27 -21.00
CA THR A 110 -1.68 21.41 -19.95
C THR A 110 -2.88 20.65 -20.51
N TYR A 111 -2.81 19.31 -20.46
CA TYR A 111 -3.82 18.39 -20.96
C TYR A 111 -5.17 18.55 -20.23
N GLU A 112 -6.26 18.53 -20.99
CA GLU A 112 -7.63 18.43 -20.51
C GLU A 112 -8.34 17.24 -21.21
N PRO A 113 -9.28 16.55 -20.54
CA PRO A 113 -10.03 15.45 -21.17
C PRO A 113 -10.70 15.84 -22.49
N GLY A 114 -10.46 15.03 -23.53
CA GLY A 114 -10.87 15.27 -24.91
C GLY A 114 -9.73 15.66 -25.85
N MET A 115 -8.60 16.15 -25.32
CA MET A 115 -7.44 16.52 -26.16
C MET A 115 -6.81 15.32 -26.88
N GLU A 116 -7.05 14.09 -26.41
CA GLU A 116 -6.62 12.84 -27.05
C GLU A 116 -7.09 12.69 -28.50
N GLU A 117 -8.25 13.24 -28.84
CA GLU A 117 -8.83 13.27 -30.20
C GLU A 117 -8.72 14.68 -30.84
N GLY A 118 -7.98 15.60 -30.20
CA GLY A 118 -7.88 17.00 -30.62
C GLY A 118 -7.12 17.20 -31.94
N ILE A 119 -7.47 18.26 -32.67
CA ILE A 119 -6.81 18.65 -33.91
C ILE A 119 -6.08 19.97 -33.68
N LEU A 120 -4.76 19.97 -33.89
CA LEU A 120 -3.96 21.19 -33.84
C LEU A 120 -3.89 21.77 -35.26
N THR A 121 -4.37 23.00 -35.45
CA THR A 121 -4.25 23.74 -36.71
C THR A 121 -3.50 25.05 -36.52
N VAL A 122 -3.12 25.69 -37.62
CA VAL A 122 -2.72 27.09 -37.64
C VAL A 122 -3.25 27.78 -38.89
N THR A 123 -3.82 28.96 -38.72
CA THR A 123 -4.29 29.84 -39.80
C THR A 123 -3.57 31.19 -39.67
N PRO A 124 -2.38 31.36 -40.28
CA PRO A 124 -1.54 32.53 -40.04
C PRO A 124 -2.22 33.84 -40.46
N LYS A 125 -2.32 34.83 -39.57
CA LYS A 125 -3.01 36.11 -39.83
C LYS A 125 -2.02 37.10 -40.45
N ILE A 126 -2.14 37.37 -41.75
CA ILE A 126 -1.23 38.24 -42.52
C ILE A 126 -1.70 39.69 -42.44
N ILE A 127 -0.99 40.53 -41.69
CA ILE A 127 -1.29 41.95 -41.47
C ILE A 127 -0.56 42.81 -42.51
N LYS A 128 -1.35 43.53 -43.32
CA LYS A 128 -0.90 44.43 -44.38
C LYS A 128 -1.44 45.85 -44.12
N ARG A 129 -0.60 46.72 -43.53
CA ARG A 129 -0.93 48.09 -43.10
C ARG A 129 -2.07 48.17 -42.06
N ARG A 130 -3.33 48.09 -42.52
CA ARG A 130 -4.57 48.16 -41.71
C ARG A 130 -5.57 47.03 -42.05
N LYS A 131 -5.18 46.08 -42.90
CA LYS A 131 -6.00 44.91 -43.25
C LYS A 131 -5.32 43.64 -42.75
N THR A 132 -6.08 42.80 -42.07
CA THR A 132 -5.67 41.42 -41.75
C THR A 132 -6.28 40.49 -42.78
N ILE A 133 -5.49 39.56 -43.30
CA ILE A 133 -5.88 38.58 -44.32
C ILE A 133 -5.52 37.20 -43.76
N PRO A 134 -6.48 36.26 -43.60
CA PRO A 134 -6.14 34.90 -43.19
C PRO A 134 -5.27 34.23 -44.26
N GLY A 135 -4.28 33.47 -43.80
CA GLY A 135 -3.55 32.52 -44.64
C GLY A 135 -4.39 31.28 -44.96
N GLU A 136 -3.73 30.30 -45.57
CA GLU A 136 -4.27 28.95 -45.69
C GLU A 136 -4.19 28.26 -44.33
N GLU A 137 -5.27 27.59 -43.92
CA GLU A 137 -5.25 26.75 -42.72
C GLU A 137 -4.40 25.50 -42.96
N VAL A 138 -3.57 25.15 -41.99
CA VAL A 138 -2.75 23.95 -42.04
C VAL A 138 -2.96 23.13 -40.76
N THR A 139 -3.37 21.87 -40.92
CA THR A 139 -3.35 20.90 -39.82
C THR A 139 -1.91 20.54 -39.47
N LEU A 140 -1.54 20.76 -38.21
CA LEU A 140 -0.22 20.49 -37.66
C LEU A 140 -0.14 19.11 -37.00
N ALA A 141 -1.22 18.69 -36.32
CA ALA A 141 -1.33 17.38 -35.68
C ALA A 141 -2.79 16.92 -35.64
N LYS A 142 -2.97 15.60 -35.50
CA LYS A 142 -4.25 14.95 -35.22
C LYS A 142 -4.06 13.99 -34.04
N GLY A 143 -4.90 14.14 -33.03
CA GLY A 143 -4.83 13.40 -31.77
C GLY A 143 -3.60 13.68 -30.93
N VAL A 144 -3.57 13.07 -29.74
CA VAL A 144 -2.45 13.08 -28.81
C VAL A 144 -2.21 11.66 -28.33
N VAL A 145 -0.95 11.20 -28.34
CA VAL A 145 -0.53 9.94 -27.73
C VAL A 145 -0.70 10.02 -26.21
N MET A 146 -1.45 9.07 -25.65
CA MET A 146 -1.87 9.09 -24.25
C MET A 146 -1.18 8.04 -23.36
N THR A 147 -0.17 7.32 -23.87
CA THR A 147 0.39 6.14 -23.19
C THR A 147 0.95 6.45 -21.79
N SER A 148 1.49 7.65 -21.55
CA SER A 148 1.93 8.05 -20.19
C SER A 148 0.83 7.99 -19.13
N GLN A 149 -0.44 8.10 -19.55
CA GLN A 149 -1.62 8.07 -18.70
C GLN A 149 -2.21 6.65 -18.55
N PHE A 150 -1.56 5.61 -19.08
CA PHE A 150 -2.00 4.21 -18.92
C PHE A 150 -1.59 3.59 -17.58
N VAL A 151 -1.22 4.41 -16.59
CA VAL A 151 -0.77 3.98 -15.26
C VAL A 151 -1.79 3.04 -14.62
N MET A 152 -1.30 1.93 -14.07
CA MET A 152 -2.12 0.98 -13.34
C MET A 152 -2.25 1.46 -11.89
N HIS A 153 -3.49 1.74 -11.47
CA HIS A 153 -3.83 2.20 -10.13
C HIS A 153 -4.03 1.02 -9.16
N ASN A 154 -2.94 0.30 -8.93
CA ASN A 154 -2.82 -0.84 -8.01
C ASN A 154 -2.09 -0.43 -6.71
N GLU A 155 -2.43 0.74 -6.16
CA GLU A 155 -1.84 1.23 -4.91
C GLU A 155 -2.04 0.23 -3.75
N LYS A 156 -1.01 0.05 -2.92
CA LYS A 156 -1.04 -0.77 -1.69
C LYS A 156 -2.09 -0.21 -0.74
N VAL A 157 -3.18 -0.96 -0.56
CA VAL A 157 -4.17 -0.77 0.50
C VAL A 157 -3.67 -1.44 1.78
N TRP A 158 -3.80 -0.77 2.92
CA TRP A 158 -3.40 -1.32 4.21
C TRP A 158 -4.63 -1.75 5.03
N PHE A 159 -4.75 -3.03 5.31
CA PHE A 159 -5.72 -3.53 6.29
C PHE A 159 -5.16 -3.33 7.71
N ALA A 160 -6.04 -3.00 8.65
CA ALA A 160 -5.76 -3.10 10.07
C ALA A 160 -5.82 -4.58 10.48
N SER A 161 -4.73 -5.29 10.19
CA SER A 161 -4.44 -6.66 10.61
C SER A 161 -3.35 -6.67 11.68
N ARG A 162 -3.17 -7.81 12.35
CA ARG A 162 -2.09 -7.97 13.34
C ARG A 162 -0.71 -7.77 12.71
N GLU A 163 -0.48 -8.38 11.55
CA GLU A 163 0.80 -8.29 10.82
C GLU A 163 1.18 -6.83 10.49
N ASN A 164 0.20 -6.01 10.09
CA ASN A 164 0.45 -4.61 9.78
C ASN A 164 0.62 -3.75 11.04
N ALA A 165 -0.05 -4.09 12.15
CA ALA A 165 0.21 -3.46 13.44
C ALA A 165 1.64 -3.76 13.94
N GLU A 166 2.08 -5.03 13.86
CA GLU A 166 3.43 -5.48 14.22
C GLU A 166 4.51 -4.75 13.41
N LYS A 167 4.35 -4.66 12.08
CA LYS A 167 5.27 -3.91 11.19
C LYS A 167 5.41 -2.43 11.55
N LEU A 168 4.38 -1.83 12.12
CA LEU A 168 4.32 -0.42 12.50
C LEU A 168 4.67 -0.17 13.98
N GLY A 169 5.02 -1.22 14.73
CA GLY A 169 5.28 -1.12 16.18
C GLY A 169 4.04 -0.70 17.00
N MET A 170 2.84 -0.95 16.46
CA MET A 170 1.58 -0.65 17.13
C MET A 170 1.22 -1.75 18.14
N ASP A 171 0.38 -1.42 19.11
CA ASP A 171 -0.21 -2.39 20.04
C ASP A 171 -0.96 -3.52 19.29
N THR A 172 -0.68 -4.76 19.70
CA THR A 172 -1.25 -5.98 19.11
C THR A 172 -2.29 -6.66 20.01
N ASP A 173 -2.43 -6.23 21.27
CA ASP A 173 -3.33 -6.84 22.27
C ASP A 173 -4.80 -6.76 21.81
N GLY A 174 -5.13 -5.79 20.95
CA GLY A 174 -6.44 -5.67 20.32
C GLY A 174 -6.77 -6.74 19.27
N TYR A 175 -5.83 -7.59 18.84
CA TYR A 175 -6.02 -8.54 17.73
C TYR A 175 -6.20 -9.99 18.19
N TYR A 176 -6.55 -10.88 17.26
CA TYR A 176 -6.74 -12.30 17.54
C TYR A 176 -5.40 -13.02 17.78
N GLU A 177 -5.47 -14.08 18.59
CA GLU A 177 -4.35 -14.94 18.94
C GLU A 177 -4.74 -16.39 18.76
N LEU A 178 -3.89 -17.13 18.04
CA LEU A 178 -4.06 -18.57 17.82
C LEU A 178 -3.86 -19.37 19.12
N ILE A 179 -3.05 -18.85 20.04
CA ILE A 179 -2.76 -19.44 21.35
C ILE A 179 -2.68 -18.28 22.35
N THR A 180 -3.48 -18.32 23.41
CA THR A 180 -3.37 -17.41 24.56
C THR A 180 -3.07 -18.26 25.78
N GLN A 181 -2.03 -17.88 26.54
CA GLN A 181 -1.63 -18.55 27.78
C GLN A 181 -2.05 -17.70 28.96
N GLU A 182 -2.67 -18.31 29.95
CA GLU A 182 -3.23 -17.65 31.14
C GLU A 182 -2.80 -18.40 32.41
N SER A 183 -2.65 -17.68 33.52
CA SER A 183 -2.13 -18.23 34.78
C SER A 183 -3.11 -18.05 35.94
N GLY A 184 -3.66 -19.15 36.46
CA GLY A 184 -4.25 -19.16 37.80
C GLY A 184 -3.14 -19.17 38.84
N LYS A 185 -3.17 -18.24 39.81
CA LYS A 185 -2.14 -18.13 40.85
C LYS A 185 -2.72 -18.06 42.25
N ALA A 186 -2.06 -18.71 43.22
CA ALA A 186 -2.29 -18.50 44.64
C ALA A 186 -0.99 -18.58 45.44
N THR A 187 -0.90 -17.77 46.49
CA THR A 187 0.28 -17.68 47.35
C THR A 187 -0.09 -18.05 48.78
N PHE A 188 0.67 -18.95 49.42
CA PHE A 188 0.44 -19.37 50.80
C PHE A 188 1.69 -19.11 51.66
N TYR A 189 1.51 -18.49 52.83
CA TYR A 189 2.62 -18.08 53.71
C TYR A 189 2.80 -19.01 54.92
N PHE A 190 4.03 -19.09 55.42
CA PHE A 190 4.44 -19.99 56.50
C PHE A 190 5.09 -19.24 57.67
N LEU A 191 4.98 -19.83 58.86
CA LEU A 191 5.78 -19.43 60.02
C LEU A 191 7.28 -19.72 59.80
N VAL A 192 8.13 -19.00 60.53
CA VAL A 192 9.59 -19.20 60.54
C VAL A 192 9.95 -20.66 60.85
N ASN A 193 10.94 -21.20 60.14
CA ASN A 193 11.43 -22.58 60.27
C ASN A 193 10.36 -23.69 60.16
N ARG A 194 9.18 -23.39 59.61
CA ARG A 194 8.05 -24.31 59.46
C ARG A 194 7.57 -24.43 58.02
N ALA A 195 7.01 -25.59 57.71
CA ALA A 195 6.39 -25.93 56.42
C ALA A 195 4.98 -26.53 56.59
N ASN A 196 4.42 -26.55 57.80
CA ASN A 196 3.04 -26.95 58.02
C ASN A 196 2.09 -25.83 57.55
N ILE A 197 1.00 -26.22 56.91
CA ILE A 197 -0.06 -25.32 56.45
C ILE A 197 -0.77 -24.77 57.70
N ASP A 198 -0.91 -23.45 57.79
CA ASP A 198 -1.66 -22.77 58.86
C ASP A 198 -2.50 -21.62 58.28
N TYR A 199 -3.77 -21.91 58.00
CA TYR A 199 -4.74 -20.91 57.53
C TYR A 199 -5.02 -19.83 58.58
N ASN A 200 -4.73 -20.08 59.87
CA ASN A 200 -4.98 -19.13 60.94
C ASN A 200 -3.83 -18.12 61.16
N LEU A 201 -2.69 -18.31 60.49
CA LEU A 201 -1.57 -17.36 60.49
C LEU A 201 -2.06 -15.96 60.13
N LYS A 202 -1.72 -14.95 60.95
CA LYS A 202 -2.10 -13.54 60.77
C LYS A 202 -1.93 -13.08 59.31
N LEU A 203 -0.77 -13.39 58.71
CA LEU A 203 -0.44 -13.02 57.33
C LEU A 203 -1.36 -13.69 56.29
N ASN A 204 -1.72 -14.97 56.46
CA ASN A 204 -2.63 -15.68 55.57
C ASN A 204 -4.07 -15.11 55.63
N LYS A 205 -4.48 -14.58 56.80
CA LYS A 205 -5.75 -13.85 56.95
C LYS A 205 -5.67 -12.44 56.33
N THR A 206 -4.65 -11.67 56.67
CA THR A 206 -4.49 -10.28 56.21
C THR A 206 -4.32 -10.18 54.70
N LEU A 207 -3.60 -11.12 54.08
CA LEU A 207 -3.45 -11.20 52.62
C LEU A 207 -4.54 -12.04 51.93
N ASN A 208 -5.58 -12.46 52.68
CA ASN A 208 -6.77 -13.15 52.17
C ASN A 208 -6.46 -14.37 51.26
N VAL A 209 -5.60 -15.27 51.75
CA VAL A 209 -5.15 -16.45 51.01
C VAL A 209 -6.31 -17.39 50.66
N GLU A 210 -7.41 -17.38 51.43
CA GLU A 210 -8.63 -18.11 51.06
C GLU A 210 -9.27 -17.59 49.77
N ALA A 211 -9.28 -16.27 49.54
CA ALA A 211 -9.77 -15.70 48.29
C ALA A 211 -8.85 -16.01 47.10
N ASP A 212 -7.53 -16.03 47.29
CA ASP A 212 -6.59 -16.38 46.22
C ASP A 212 -6.64 -17.88 45.88
N LEU A 213 -6.73 -18.76 46.89
CA LEU A 213 -6.99 -20.19 46.66
C LEU A 213 -8.34 -20.42 45.99
N LYS A 214 -9.37 -19.61 46.30
CA LYS A 214 -10.65 -19.65 45.59
C LYS A 214 -10.49 -19.23 44.13
N LYS A 215 -9.80 -18.11 43.82
CA LYS A 215 -9.52 -17.68 42.44
C LYS A 215 -8.78 -18.77 41.65
N LEU A 216 -7.77 -19.42 42.25
CA LEU A 216 -7.05 -20.53 41.64
C LEU A 216 -7.97 -21.72 41.38
N LYS A 217 -8.84 -22.09 42.33
CA LYS A 217 -9.83 -23.15 42.16
C LYS A 217 -10.84 -22.81 41.05
N ASP A 218 -11.36 -21.59 41.04
CA ASP A 218 -12.29 -21.09 40.02
C ASP A 218 -11.63 -21.04 38.62
N PHE A 219 -10.31 -20.80 38.55
CA PHE A 219 -9.52 -20.87 37.31
C PHE A 219 -9.33 -22.31 36.82
N ILE A 220 -8.90 -23.23 37.70
CA ILE A 220 -8.73 -24.66 37.35
C ILE A 220 -10.06 -25.28 36.92
N ASN A 221 -11.17 -24.89 37.57
CA ASN A 221 -12.52 -25.36 37.26
C ASN A 221 -13.06 -24.88 35.90
N ARG A 222 -12.30 -24.04 35.15
CA ARG A 222 -12.62 -23.72 33.75
C ARG A 222 -12.37 -24.91 32.80
N GLY A 223 -11.64 -25.93 33.24
CA GLY A 223 -11.35 -27.13 32.43
C GLY A 223 -10.44 -26.85 31.22
N TRP A 224 -9.60 -25.81 31.33
CA TRP A 224 -8.66 -25.41 30.26
C TRP A 224 -7.45 -26.34 30.22
N ASP A 225 -6.92 -26.61 29.02
CA ASP A 225 -5.77 -27.48 28.83
C ASP A 225 -4.55 -26.93 29.60
N VAL A 226 -4.06 -27.71 30.56
CA VAL A 226 -2.91 -27.33 31.39
C VAL A 226 -1.64 -27.47 30.56
N LYS A 227 -0.91 -26.38 30.38
CA LYS A 227 0.43 -26.34 29.77
C LYS A 227 1.47 -26.87 30.75
N ASP A 228 1.51 -26.29 31.94
CA ASP A 228 2.46 -26.62 33.00
C ASP A 228 1.93 -26.14 34.38
N ILE A 229 2.56 -26.61 35.45
CA ILE A 229 2.25 -26.25 36.84
C ILE A 229 3.57 -25.93 37.54
N GLU A 230 3.68 -24.72 38.08
CA GLU A 230 4.83 -24.26 38.84
C GLU A 230 4.49 -24.18 40.34
N ILE A 231 5.36 -24.72 41.19
CA ILE A 231 5.24 -24.61 42.66
C ILE A 231 6.57 -24.10 43.20
N ASN A 232 6.69 -22.78 43.29
CA ASN A 232 7.91 -22.09 43.71
C ASN A 232 7.84 -21.82 45.21
N ALA A 233 8.70 -22.47 46.00
CA ALA A 233 8.69 -22.39 47.45
C ALA A 233 9.96 -21.73 47.98
N TYR A 234 9.78 -20.82 48.94
CA TYR A 234 10.83 -19.95 49.44
C TYR A 234 11.00 -20.12 50.95
N ALA A 235 12.21 -20.49 51.36
CA ALA A 235 12.74 -20.24 52.69
C ALA A 235 13.13 -18.75 52.81
N SER A 236 13.05 -18.22 54.02
CA SER A 236 13.51 -16.87 54.32
C SER A 236 14.98 -16.91 54.77
N PRO A 237 15.80 -15.89 54.43
CA PRO A 237 17.27 -15.96 54.46
C PRO A 237 17.92 -16.02 55.86
N GLU A 238 17.16 -16.15 56.94
CA GLU A 238 17.68 -16.22 58.32
C GLU A 238 18.13 -17.63 58.77
N GLY A 239 17.71 -18.70 58.08
CA GLY A 239 18.16 -20.08 58.35
C GLY A 239 19.44 -20.45 57.58
N GLU A 240 20.09 -21.58 57.91
CA GLU A 240 21.26 -22.09 57.18
C GLU A 240 20.89 -22.53 55.77
N GLU A 241 21.71 -22.27 54.75
CA GLU A 241 21.45 -22.64 53.36
C GLU A 241 20.97 -24.09 53.19
N SER A 242 21.66 -25.06 53.80
CA SER A 242 21.31 -26.49 53.78
C SER A 242 19.94 -26.78 54.41
N PHE A 243 19.60 -26.06 55.48
CA PHE A 243 18.32 -26.15 56.18
C PHE A 243 17.20 -25.45 55.39
N ASN A 244 17.51 -24.32 54.75
CA ASN A 244 16.61 -23.52 53.92
C ASN A 244 16.25 -24.25 52.63
N GLU A 245 17.18 -24.96 52.01
CA GLU A 245 16.93 -25.82 50.84
C GLU A 245 15.91 -26.91 51.22
N GLY A 246 16.19 -27.69 52.27
CA GLY A 246 15.26 -28.71 52.77
C GLY A 246 13.95 -28.15 53.35
N LEU A 247 13.90 -26.88 53.77
CA LEU A 247 12.68 -26.20 54.22
C LEU A 247 11.84 -25.73 53.03
N SER A 248 12.47 -25.20 51.98
CA SER A 248 11.82 -24.86 50.70
C SER A 248 11.22 -26.11 50.07
N GLU A 249 11.94 -27.24 50.04
CA GLU A 249 11.40 -28.51 49.53
C GLU A 249 10.14 -28.94 50.30
N LYS A 250 10.17 -28.91 51.64
CA LYS A 250 9.00 -29.23 52.48
C LYS A 250 7.84 -28.25 52.26
N ARG A 251 8.12 -26.98 51.96
CA ARG A 251 7.10 -25.97 51.60
C ARG A 251 6.52 -26.19 50.20
N ALA A 252 7.31 -26.63 49.23
CA ALA A 252 6.82 -27.06 47.91
C ALA A 252 5.92 -28.30 48.04
N GLN A 253 6.32 -29.29 48.86
CA GLN A 253 5.47 -30.44 49.20
C GLN A 253 4.16 -30.01 49.89
N ALA A 254 4.17 -28.96 50.71
CA ALA A 254 2.96 -28.38 51.29
C ALA A 254 2.06 -27.68 50.26
N GLY A 255 2.64 -26.91 49.33
CA GLY A 255 1.92 -26.34 48.18
C GLY A 255 1.28 -27.41 47.29
N MET A 256 2.02 -28.48 47.01
CA MET A 256 1.50 -29.65 46.28
C MET A 256 0.33 -30.32 47.01
N LYS A 257 0.34 -30.38 48.36
CA LYS A 257 -0.82 -30.88 49.13
C LYS A 257 -2.05 -29.97 49.01
N ILE A 258 -1.86 -28.65 48.95
CA ILE A 258 -2.96 -27.69 48.71
C ILE A 258 -3.54 -27.90 47.31
N LEU A 259 -2.69 -27.99 46.28
CA LEU A 259 -3.12 -28.20 44.89
C LEU A 259 -3.83 -29.55 44.70
N ASN A 260 -3.27 -30.63 45.26
CA ASN A 260 -3.91 -31.95 45.26
C ASN A 260 -5.26 -31.92 45.96
N LYS A 261 -5.43 -31.15 47.05
CA LYS A 261 -6.72 -30.97 47.71
C LYS A 261 -7.73 -30.25 46.81
N ILE A 262 -7.30 -29.19 46.10
CA ILE A 262 -8.15 -28.49 45.11
C ILE A 262 -8.60 -29.46 44.02
N TYR A 263 -7.68 -30.22 43.40
CA TYR A 263 -8.04 -31.24 42.43
C TYR A 263 -8.98 -32.30 43.02
N LEU A 264 -8.70 -32.87 44.20
CA LEU A 264 -9.57 -33.86 44.86
C LEU A 264 -10.97 -33.33 45.23
N GLU A 265 -11.12 -32.02 45.41
CA GLU A 265 -12.43 -31.38 45.58
C GLU A 265 -13.18 -31.20 44.26
N LEU A 266 -12.47 -30.99 43.14
CA LEU A 266 -13.04 -30.90 41.79
C LEU A 266 -13.36 -32.30 41.20
N LEU A 267 -12.55 -33.31 41.54
CA LEU A 267 -12.70 -34.72 41.15
C LEU A 267 -13.98 -35.40 41.69
N ARG A 268 -14.77 -34.71 42.52
CA ARG A 268 -16.04 -35.22 43.07
C ARG A 268 -17.25 -34.99 42.15
N ASP A 269 -17.03 -34.45 40.95
CA ASP A 269 -18.02 -34.44 39.87
C ASP A 269 -18.14 -35.84 39.23
N PRO A 270 -19.33 -36.49 39.27
CA PRO A 270 -19.52 -37.85 38.76
C PRO A 270 -19.14 -38.07 37.29
N GLY A 271 -19.13 -37.02 36.45
CA GLY A 271 -18.77 -37.14 35.04
C GLY A 271 -17.28 -37.33 34.78
N PHE A 272 -16.41 -36.79 35.64
CA PHE A 272 -14.96 -36.71 35.40
C PHE A 272 -14.23 -38.03 35.67
N ILE A 273 -14.67 -38.78 36.69
CA ILE A 273 -14.07 -40.07 37.09
C ILE A 273 -14.07 -41.06 35.90
N SER A 274 -15.16 -41.12 35.14
CA SER A 274 -15.32 -42.01 33.98
C SER A 274 -14.37 -41.70 32.82
N ALA A 275 -13.79 -40.49 32.75
CA ALA A 275 -12.85 -40.07 31.71
C ALA A 275 -11.38 -40.33 32.10
N VAL A 276 -11.02 -40.16 33.38
CA VAL A 276 -9.64 -40.39 33.85
C VAL A 276 -9.26 -41.86 33.81
N GLU A 277 -10.21 -42.75 34.16
CA GLU A 277 -10.04 -44.21 34.13
C GLU A 277 -9.76 -44.78 32.72
N GLN A 278 -9.89 -43.96 31.67
CA GLN A 278 -9.66 -44.33 30.27
C GLN A 278 -8.36 -43.76 29.68
N SER A 279 -7.51 -43.09 30.47
CA SER A 279 -6.33 -42.35 29.99
C SER A 279 -4.97 -43.04 30.26
N ASN A 280 -3.98 -42.83 29.39
CA ASN A 280 -2.66 -43.50 29.42
C ASN A 280 -1.49 -42.48 29.45
N LEU A 281 -1.26 -41.81 30.59
CA LEU A 281 -0.18 -40.85 30.74
C LEU A 281 1.13 -41.49 31.25
N LYS A 282 2.23 -41.23 30.54
CA LYS A 282 3.61 -41.59 30.90
C LYS A 282 4.37 -40.36 31.42
N ASP A 283 5.44 -40.66 32.16
CA ASP A 283 6.57 -39.78 32.56
C ASP A 283 6.51 -39.20 33.99
N LYS A 284 7.11 -39.95 34.92
CA LYS A 284 7.12 -39.67 36.36
C LYS A 284 8.51 -39.39 36.97
N ASN A 285 9.59 -39.52 36.19
CA ASN A 285 10.97 -39.62 36.69
C ASN A 285 11.95 -38.54 36.17
N ALA A 286 11.49 -37.55 35.39
CA ALA A 286 12.39 -36.58 34.72
C ALA A 286 12.83 -35.36 35.58
N ILE A 287 12.26 -35.17 36.78
CA ILE A 287 12.34 -33.90 37.54
C ILE A 287 13.53 -33.85 38.52
N LEU A 288 14.31 -34.93 38.67
CA LEU A 288 15.17 -35.15 39.85
C LEU A 288 16.69 -34.85 39.66
N ASN A 289 17.11 -34.05 38.66
CA ASN A 289 18.54 -34.02 38.29
C ASN A 289 19.17 -32.69 37.80
N VAL A 290 18.73 -31.51 38.26
CA VAL A 290 19.41 -30.22 37.92
C VAL A 290 19.51 -29.23 39.11
N VAL A 291 20.28 -29.56 40.15
CA VAL A 291 20.87 -28.57 41.09
C VAL A 291 22.26 -29.05 41.57
N LYS A 292 23.30 -28.92 40.73
CA LYS A 292 24.70 -29.22 41.11
C LYS A 292 25.73 -28.34 40.39
N SER A 293 25.87 -27.07 40.79
CA SER A 293 27.15 -26.31 40.64
C SER A 293 27.12 -24.87 41.19
N GLN A 294 27.63 -24.68 42.43
CA GLN A 294 28.45 -23.53 42.91
C GLN A 294 27.85 -22.08 42.88
N THR A 295 28.28 -21.03 43.59
CA THR A 295 29.08 -20.73 44.82
C THR A 295 28.91 -19.20 45.07
N THR A 296 28.82 -18.60 46.26
CA THR A 296 28.70 -19.08 47.65
C THR A 296 27.92 -18.00 48.44
N PRO A 297 26.67 -18.27 48.91
CA PRO A 297 25.80 -17.25 49.53
C PRO A 297 26.21 -16.69 50.90
N LEU A 298 27.08 -17.39 51.63
CA LEU A 298 27.35 -17.22 53.07
C LEU A 298 27.52 -15.77 53.56
N LYS A 299 28.27 -14.92 52.86
CA LYS A 299 28.54 -13.54 53.33
C LYS A 299 27.32 -12.62 53.29
N LYS A 300 26.41 -12.83 52.33
CA LYS A 300 25.17 -12.03 52.21
C LYS A 300 24.13 -12.47 53.24
N GLU A 301 24.10 -13.77 53.54
CA GLU A 301 23.25 -14.38 54.57
C GLU A 301 23.65 -13.90 55.97
N GLN A 302 24.95 -13.84 56.28
CA GLN A 302 25.48 -13.38 57.56
C GLN A 302 25.05 -11.93 57.89
N GLU A 303 25.06 -11.02 56.92
CA GLU A 303 24.61 -9.64 57.14
C GLU A 303 23.10 -9.53 57.36
N ILE A 304 22.30 -10.32 56.64
CA ILE A 304 20.84 -10.34 56.84
C ILE A 304 20.49 -10.88 58.24
N ARG A 305 21.15 -11.95 58.69
CA ARG A 305 21.00 -12.46 60.07
C ARG A 305 21.42 -11.43 61.12
N ASN A 306 22.52 -10.71 60.89
CA ASN A 306 22.97 -9.67 61.82
C ASN A 306 21.98 -8.49 61.89
N MET A 307 21.33 -8.12 60.78
CA MET A 307 20.29 -7.08 60.78
C MET A 307 19.00 -7.52 61.49
N THR A 308 18.59 -8.80 61.40
CA THR A 308 17.41 -9.31 62.12
C THR A 308 17.55 -9.35 63.64
N LEU A 309 18.78 -9.28 64.17
CA LEU A 309 19.05 -9.17 65.60
C LEU A 309 18.97 -7.73 66.13
N ILE A 310 18.86 -6.75 65.23
CA ILE A 310 18.91 -5.31 65.53
C ILE A 310 17.57 -4.63 65.26
N TYR A 311 16.84 -5.04 64.22
CA TYR A 311 15.56 -4.44 63.82
C TYR A 311 14.42 -5.47 63.84
N SER A 312 13.54 -5.38 64.84
CA SER A 312 12.37 -6.26 65.01
C SER A 312 11.40 -6.20 63.83
N GLU A 313 11.32 -5.06 63.16
CA GLU A 313 10.49 -4.79 61.99
C GLU A 313 10.86 -5.69 60.80
N LEU A 314 12.15 -6.06 60.67
CA LEU A 314 12.58 -7.04 59.67
C LEU A 314 11.93 -8.41 59.93
N THR A 315 11.93 -8.86 61.18
CA THR A 315 11.36 -10.16 61.56
C THR A 315 9.83 -10.20 61.58
N GLU A 316 9.18 -9.08 61.89
CA GLU A 316 7.73 -9.00 62.08
C GLU A 316 6.95 -8.55 60.82
N GLU A 317 7.55 -7.76 59.93
CA GLU A 317 6.86 -7.19 58.77
C GLU A 317 7.48 -7.59 57.41
N ILE A 318 8.81 -7.57 57.30
CA ILE A 318 9.50 -7.69 55.98
C ILE A 318 9.83 -9.14 55.60
N LEU A 319 10.28 -9.97 56.55
CA LEU A 319 10.60 -11.39 56.30
C LEU A 319 9.39 -12.32 56.20
N PRO A 320 8.26 -12.13 56.92
CA PRO A 320 7.11 -13.04 56.81
C PRO A 320 6.55 -13.20 55.39
N PRO A 321 6.41 -12.14 54.55
CA PRO A 321 6.03 -12.30 53.14
C PRO A 321 7.02 -13.11 52.28
N LEU A 322 8.29 -13.24 52.69
CA LEU A 322 9.26 -14.06 51.95
C LEU A 322 9.08 -15.56 52.22
N ARG A 323 8.40 -15.94 53.30
CA ARG A 323 8.15 -17.33 53.70
C ARG A 323 6.93 -17.90 52.99
N ARG A 324 7.00 -18.09 51.67
CA ARG A 324 5.82 -18.46 50.87
C ARG A 324 6.02 -19.65 49.95
N VAL A 325 4.92 -20.25 49.53
CA VAL A 325 4.84 -21.05 48.30
C VAL A 325 3.89 -20.34 47.33
N GLU A 326 4.36 -20.13 46.12
CA GLU A 326 3.58 -19.63 44.98
C GLU A 326 3.18 -20.84 44.14
N ILE A 327 1.89 -21.03 43.94
CA ILE A 327 1.32 -22.07 43.07
C ILE A 327 0.80 -21.34 41.83
N SER A 328 1.34 -21.68 40.66
CA SER A 328 0.83 -21.21 39.36
C SER A 328 0.39 -22.42 38.53
N VAL A 329 -0.83 -22.37 37.98
CA VAL A 329 -1.32 -23.31 36.97
C VAL A 329 -1.47 -22.53 35.67
N ASN A 330 -0.65 -22.90 34.69
CA ASN A 330 -0.58 -22.22 33.40
C ASN A 330 -1.40 -23.03 32.38
N CYS A 331 -2.41 -22.41 31.77
CA CYS A 331 -3.35 -23.05 30.86
C CYS A 331 -3.41 -22.36 29.50
N TYR A 332 -3.83 -23.11 28.48
CA TYR A 332 -4.23 -22.57 27.18
C TYR A 332 -5.72 -22.24 27.19
N GLU A 333 -6.09 -21.01 26.81
CA GLU A 333 -7.51 -20.64 26.64
C GLU A 333 -8.11 -21.41 25.44
N PRO A 334 -9.23 -22.15 25.61
CA PRO A 334 -9.91 -22.83 24.50
C PRO A 334 -10.44 -21.84 23.46
N LYS A 335 -9.86 -21.86 22.26
CA LYS A 335 -10.31 -21.06 21.12
C LYS A 335 -11.32 -21.83 20.25
N LYS A 336 -12.20 -21.10 19.56
CA LYS A 336 -12.97 -21.67 18.44
C LYS A 336 -12.02 -21.99 17.29
N ASP A 337 -12.20 -23.12 16.61
CA ASP A 337 -11.40 -23.46 15.44
C ASP A 337 -11.72 -22.56 14.24
N ASP A 338 -10.78 -22.47 13.28
CA ASP A 338 -10.90 -21.64 12.07
C ASP A 338 -12.19 -21.90 11.29
N LYS A 339 -12.66 -23.15 11.19
CA LYS A 339 -13.88 -23.48 10.42
C LYS A 339 -15.13 -23.00 11.15
N ARG A 340 -15.17 -23.16 12.47
CA ARG A 340 -16.26 -22.66 13.31
C ARG A 340 -16.32 -21.13 13.31
N ILE A 341 -15.17 -20.45 13.42
CA ILE A 341 -15.09 -18.99 13.29
C ILE A 341 -15.57 -18.54 11.90
N ALA A 342 -15.06 -19.16 10.84
CA ALA A 342 -15.42 -18.84 9.46
C ALA A 342 -16.92 -19.02 9.17
N SER A 343 -17.55 -20.04 9.77
CA SER A 343 -19.00 -20.31 9.65
C SER A 343 -19.84 -19.29 10.43
N LEU A 344 -19.51 -19.05 11.71
CA LEU A 344 -20.23 -18.10 12.56
C LEU A 344 -20.13 -16.67 12.04
N ALA A 345 -19.00 -16.26 11.45
CA ALA A 345 -18.83 -14.93 10.88
C ALA A 345 -19.82 -14.60 9.74
N ILE A 346 -20.45 -15.61 9.12
CA ILE A 346 -21.48 -15.45 8.10
C ILE A 346 -22.88 -15.68 8.68
N LEU A 347 -23.07 -16.73 9.50
CA LEU A 347 -24.39 -17.16 9.96
C LEU A 347 -24.88 -16.43 11.23
N SER A 348 -23.96 -16.10 12.13
CA SER A 348 -24.21 -15.56 13.47
C SER A 348 -23.04 -14.67 13.92
N PRO A 349 -22.74 -13.55 13.24
CA PRO A 349 -21.56 -12.74 13.56
C PRO A 349 -21.58 -12.15 14.98
N GLN A 350 -22.76 -12.02 15.60
CA GLN A 350 -22.90 -11.62 17.01
C GLN A 350 -22.38 -12.65 18.03
N ASP A 351 -22.20 -13.91 17.63
CA ASP A 351 -21.65 -14.99 18.49
C ASP A 351 -20.10 -14.98 18.51
N LEU A 352 -19.48 -14.02 17.82
CA LEU A 352 -18.05 -13.82 17.71
C LEU A 352 -17.62 -12.50 18.36
N SER A 353 -16.48 -12.54 19.03
CA SER A 353 -15.78 -11.32 19.45
C SER A 353 -15.28 -10.53 18.25
N LEU A 354 -15.03 -9.23 18.44
CA LEU A 354 -14.40 -8.37 17.43
C LEU A 354 -13.10 -8.99 16.88
N LYS A 355 -12.26 -9.56 17.76
CA LYS A 355 -11.02 -10.24 17.38
C LYS A 355 -11.28 -11.37 16.39
N GLU A 356 -12.25 -12.24 16.70
CA GLU A 356 -12.63 -13.37 15.84
C GLU A 356 -13.25 -12.91 14.52
N LEU A 357 -14.07 -11.85 14.49
CA LEU A 357 -14.63 -11.30 13.24
C LEU A 357 -13.56 -10.71 12.32
N LEU A 358 -12.64 -9.91 12.86
CA LEU A 358 -11.54 -9.33 12.08
C LEU A 358 -10.65 -10.43 11.50
N TYR A 359 -10.32 -11.44 12.30
CA TYR A 359 -9.57 -12.62 11.87
C TYR A 359 -10.32 -13.44 10.80
N ALA A 360 -11.62 -13.69 10.99
CA ALA A 360 -12.46 -14.40 10.03
C ALA A 360 -12.49 -13.71 8.66
N ALA A 361 -12.65 -12.38 8.66
CA ALA A 361 -12.65 -11.56 7.46
C ALA A 361 -11.27 -11.55 6.81
N GLU A 362 -10.17 -11.39 7.57
CA GLU A 362 -8.80 -11.38 7.05
C GLU A 362 -8.49 -12.64 6.22
N LYS A 363 -8.90 -13.82 6.72
CA LYS A 363 -8.76 -15.13 6.05
C LYS A 363 -9.60 -15.33 4.79
N ARG A 364 -10.54 -14.42 4.45
CA ARG A 364 -11.32 -14.52 3.20
C ARG A 364 -10.53 -14.01 1.99
N ASN A 365 -10.45 -14.84 0.95
CA ASN A 365 -9.87 -14.44 -0.34
C ASN A 365 -10.88 -13.65 -1.20
N ASP A 366 -12.17 -14.00 -1.14
CA ASP A 366 -13.20 -13.24 -1.84
C ASP A 366 -13.44 -11.89 -1.16
N LEU A 367 -13.42 -10.81 -1.95
CA LEU A 367 -13.58 -9.45 -1.44
C LEU A 367 -15.02 -9.14 -1.02
N SER A 368 -16.01 -9.84 -1.57
CA SER A 368 -17.43 -9.67 -1.22
C SER A 368 -17.73 -10.31 0.13
N GLU A 369 -17.30 -11.56 0.35
CA GLU A 369 -17.38 -12.22 1.66
C GLU A 369 -16.63 -11.41 2.74
N LYS A 370 -15.42 -10.96 2.42
CA LYS A 370 -14.59 -10.10 3.30
C LYS A 370 -15.33 -8.81 3.67
N LEU A 371 -15.99 -8.16 2.71
CA LEU A 371 -16.75 -6.93 2.92
C LEU A 371 -17.94 -7.13 3.86
N GLU A 372 -18.72 -8.20 3.67
CA GLU A 372 -19.90 -8.47 4.49
C GLU A 372 -19.55 -8.80 5.95
N ILE A 373 -18.46 -9.56 6.19
CA ILE A 373 -17.98 -9.81 7.56
C ILE A 373 -17.46 -8.51 8.20
N TYR A 374 -16.69 -7.68 7.49
CA TYR A 374 -16.21 -6.41 8.04
C TYR A 374 -17.35 -5.41 8.28
N LYS A 375 -18.39 -5.36 7.45
CA LYS A 375 -19.61 -4.55 7.70
C LYS A 375 -20.35 -5.04 8.94
N SER A 376 -20.45 -6.35 9.13
CA SER A 376 -21.04 -6.94 10.33
C SER A 376 -20.25 -6.53 11.57
N ALA A 377 -18.91 -6.60 11.51
CA ALA A 377 -18.04 -6.10 12.58
C ALA A 377 -18.19 -4.60 12.84
N ALA A 378 -18.31 -3.76 11.80
CA ALA A 378 -18.54 -2.32 11.94
C ALA A 378 -19.93 -1.98 12.51
N THR A 379 -20.92 -2.86 12.33
CA THR A 379 -22.27 -2.71 12.88
C THR A 379 -22.31 -3.12 14.36
N LEU A 380 -21.65 -4.23 14.71
CA LEU A 380 -21.59 -4.75 16.08
C LEU A 380 -20.61 -3.96 16.98
N PHE A 381 -19.53 -3.42 16.40
CA PHE A 381 -18.47 -2.70 17.09
C PHE A 381 -18.20 -1.33 16.43
N PRO A 382 -19.18 -0.39 16.46
CA PRO A 382 -19.14 0.85 15.69
C PRO A 382 -18.13 1.89 16.18
N ASN A 383 -17.52 1.69 17.36
CA ASN A 383 -16.54 2.60 17.95
C ASN A 383 -15.08 2.10 17.78
N ASP A 384 -14.84 0.99 17.08
CA ASP A 384 -13.49 0.53 16.76
C ASP A 384 -13.08 1.04 15.35
N TRP A 385 -11.96 1.75 15.26
CA TRP A 385 -11.50 2.33 13.98
C TRP A 385 -11.15 1.28 12.92
N ARG A 386 -10.79 0.06 13.34
CA ARG A 386 -10.29 -1.01 12.47
C ARG A 386 -11.42 -1.62 11.64
N THR A 387 -12.63 -1.70 12.19
CA THR A 387 -13.80 -2.23 11.47
C THR A 387 -14.12 -1.32 10.28
N HIS A 388 -14.25 -0.01 10.51
CA HIS A 388 -14.47 0.99 9.48
C HIS A 388 -13.31 1.05 8.48
N ASN A 389 -12.05 1.10 8.94
CA ASN A 389 -10.90 1.06 8.05
C ASN A 389 -10.89 -0.19 7.15
N ASN A 390 -11.26 -1.36 7.68
CA ASN A 390 -11.23 -2.60 6.92
C ASN A 390 -12.39 -2.74 5.93
N VAL A 391 -13.57 -2.16 6.23
CA VAL A 391 -14.63 -1.96 5.24
C VAL A 391 -14.13 -1.06 4.10
N ALA A 392 -13.54 0.09 4.42
CA ALA A 392 -12.96 0.99 3.42
C ALA A 392 -11.85 0.35 2.59
N ALA A 393 -10.90 -0.35 3.22
CA ALA A 393 -9.83 -1.07 2.56
C ALA A 393 -10.36 -2.13 1.58
N THR A 394 -11.44 -2.82 1.94
CA THR A 394 -12.10 -3.79 1.06
C THR A 394 -12.75 -3.09 -0.14
N TYR A 395 -13.49 -2.00 0.07
CA TYR A 395 -14.03 -1.20 -1.03
C TYR A 395 -12.95 -0.63 -1.96
N LEU A 396 -11.83 -0.15 -1.43
CA LEU A 396 -10.69 0.33 -2.22
C LEU A 396 -10.05 -0.79 -3.04
N SER A 397 -9.94 -2.00 -2.48
CA SER A 397 -9.48 -3.20 -3.20
C SER A 397 -10.43 -3.57 -4.35
N MET A 398 -11.74 -3.32 -4.17
CA MET A 398 -12.77 -3.45 -5.22
C MET A 398 -12.86 -2.23 -6.15
N TYR A 399 -11.89 -1.31 -6.11
CA TYR A 399 -11.85 -0.04 -6.87
C TYR A 399 -13.01 0.94 -6.59
N ASN A 400 -13.81 0.68 -5.56
CA ASN A 400 -14.98 1.49 -5.21
C ASN A 400 -14.65 2.59 -4.18
N ALA A 401 -13.84 3.56 -4.59
CA ALA A 401 -13.37 4.64 -3.71
C ALA A 401 -14.48 5.56 -3.17
N LYS A 402 -15.67 5.58 -3.81
CA LYS A 402 -16.80 6.39 -3.34
C LYS A 402 -17.43 5.79 -2.08
N GLU A 403 -17.68 4.49 -2.07
CA GLU A 403 -18.29 3.82 -0.91
C GLU A 403 -17.28 3.64 0.24
N ALA A 404 -15.97 3.77 -0.02
CA ALA A 404 -14.93 3.74 1.00
C ALA A 404 -14.87 5.00 1.88
N GLU A 405 -15.23 6.17 1.35
CA GLU A 405 -15.07 7.47 2.03
C GLU A 405 -15.75 7.60 3.40
N PRO A 406 -17.06 7.34 3.58
CA PRO A 406 -17.70 7.52 4.89
C PRO A 406 -17.08 6.62 5.97
N TYR A 407 -16.55 5.46 5.58
CA TYR A 407 -15.84 4.57 6.50
C TYR A 407 -14.40 5.05 6.80
N LEU A 408 -13.71 5.69 5.86
CA LEU A 408 -12.41 6.34 6.12
C LEU A 408 -12.56 7.57 7.03
N GLU A 409 -13.58 8.39 6.79
CA GLU A 409 -13.95 9.51 7.64
C GLU A 409 -14.22 9.02 9.06
N LYS A 410 -15.10 8.02 9.22
CA LYS A 410 -15.41 7.45 10.53
C LYS A 410 -14.21 6.80 11.22
N ALA A 411 -13.35 6.11 10.48
CA ALA A 411 -12.13 5.54 11.03
C ALA A 411 -11.16 6.64 11.51
N ASN A 412 -10.99 7.72 10.74
CA ASN A 412 -10.12 8.84 11.08
C ASN A 412 -10.68 9.70 12.24
N GLU A 413 -12.00 9.79 12.42
CA GLU A 413 -12.61 10.35 13.64
C GLU A 413 -12.23 9.54 14.89
N LEU A 414 -12.30 8.21 14.80
CA LEU A 414 -12.05 7.30 15.91
C LEU A 414 -10.54 7.12 16.22
N SER A 415 -9.68 7.26 15.21
CA SER A 415 -8.21 7.18 15.35
C SER A 415 -7.53 8.25 14.47
N PRO A 416 -7.52 9.52 14.91
CA PRO A 416 -6.85 10.60 14.18
C PRO A 416 -5.34 10.36 14.05
N ASN A 417 -4.76 10.74 12.90
CA ASN A 417 -3.33 10.54 12.58
C ASN A 417 -2.85 9.09 12.57
N ASN A 418 -3.75 8.13 12.39
CA ASN A 418 -3.39 6.73 12.19
C ASN A 418 -2.73 6.53 10.81
N PRO A 419 -1.54 5.89 10.71
CA PRO A 419 -0.82 5.71 9.45
C PRO A 419 -1.59 4.86 8.41
N ILE A 420 -2.26 3.79 8.86
CA ILE A 420 -3.01 2.88 8.00
C ILE A 420 -4.18 3.62 7.34
N ILE A 421 -4.95 4.38 8.13
CA ILE A 421 -6.08 5.16 7.65
C ILE A 421 -5.59 6.26 6.71
N THR A 422 -4.52 6.96 7.07
CA THR A 422 -3.93 8.03 6.24
C THR A 422 -3.49 7.51 4.87
N ASN A 423 -2.84 6.33 4.80
CA ASN A 423 -2.53 5.70 3.51
C ASN A 423 -3.79 5.40 2.70
N ASN A 424 -4.82 4.81 3.33
CA ASN A 424 -6.04 4.42 2.62
C ASN A 424 -6.84 5.63 2.11
N MET A 425 -6.82 6.76 2.83
CA MET A 425 -7.30 8.05 2.31
C MET A 425 -6.50 8.50 1.07
N GLY A 426 -5.18 8.30 1.07
CA GLY A 426 -4.34 8.52 -0.12
C GLY A 426 -4.75 7.63 -1.31
N VAL A 427 -5.04 6.35 -1.07
CA VAL A 427 -5.54 5.44 -2.11
C VAL A 427 -6.91 5.87 -2.63
N ALA A 428 -7.83 6.29 -1.77
CA ALA A 428 -9.13 6.83 -2.16
C ALA A 428 -8.97 8.08 -3.05
N ALA A 429 -8.11 9.03 -2.64
CA ALA A 429 -7.79 10.22 -3.42
C ALA A 429 -7.15 9.88 -4.78
N SER A 430 -6.25 8.90 -4.84
CA SER A 430 -5.62 8.45 -6.10
C SER A 430 -6.66 7.88 -7.08
N LYS A 431 -7.54 6.99 -6.61
CA LYS A 431 -8.61 6.39 -7.43
C LYS A 431 -9.64 7.44 -7.90
N LYS A 432 -9.80 8.54 -7.15
CA LYS A 432 -10.57 9.74 -7.54
C LYS A 432 -9.80 10.73 -8.43
N ARG A 433 -8.55 10.44 -8.78
CA ARG A 433 -7.63 11.29 -9.56
C ARG A 433 -7.25 12.61 -8.89
N ALA A 434 -7.45 12.72 -7.57
CA ALA A 434 -7.01 13.85 -6.76
C ALA A 434 -5.51 13.69 -6.40
N TYR A 435 -4.65 13.62 -7.41
CA TYR A 435 -3.27 13.13 -7.28
C TYR A 435 -2.39 13.96 -6.34
N ASP A 436 -2.60 15.28 -6.25
CA ASP A 436 -1.87 16.14 -5.31
C ASP A 436 -2.24 15.85 -3.85
N ASN A 437 -3.53 15.61 -3.58
CA ASN A 437 -4.01 15.20 -2.26
C ASN A 437 -3.50 13.79 -1.93
N ALA A 438 -3.58 12.85 -2.88
CA ALA A 438 -3.05 11.50 -2.73
C ALA A 438 -1.55 11.51 -2.36
N LEU A 439 -0.73 12.30 -3.07
CA LEU A 439 0.69 12.45 -2.77
C LEU A 439 0.95 13.01 -1.36
N SER A 440 0.16 14.01 -0.94
CA SER A 440 0.25 14.59 0.41
C SER A 440 -0.07 13.56 1.50
N LEU A 441 -1.13 12.77 1.30
CA LEU A 441 -1.56 11.72 2.22
C LEU A 441 -0.59 10.55 2.27
N PHE A 442 -0.05 10.09 1.14
CA PHE A 442 0.96 9.04 1.12
C PHE A 442 2.26 9.46 1.83
N LYS A 443 2.71 10.70 1.63
CA LYS A 443 3.86 11.24 2.38
C LYS A 443 3.60 11.31 3.87
N LYS A 444 2.42 11.81 4.28
CA LYS A 444 2.03 11.81 5.70
C LYS A 444 1.99 10.39 6.29
N ALA A 445 1.55 9.39 5.53
CA ALA A 445 1.56 8.00 5.98
C ALA A 445 2.99 7.43 6.09
N GLU A 446 3.89 7.82 5.17
CA GLU A 446 5.32 7.48 5.19
C GLU A 446 6.04 8.10 6.40
N ASP A 447 5.78 9.38 6.68
CA ASP A 447 6.26 10.08 7.89
C ASP A 447 5.75 9.43 9.19
N LEU A 448 4.64 8.69 9.13
CA LEU A 448 4.04 7.92 10.23
C LEU A 448 4.41 6.42 10.21
N GLY A 449 5.33 6.00 9.33
CA GLY A 449 5.94 4.66 9.31
C GLY A 449 5.41 3.65 8.30
N VAL A 450 4.38 3.97 7.51
CA VAL A 450 3.89 3.07 6.44
C VAL A 450 4.82 3.11 5.21
N ASP A 451 5.16 1.94 4.65
CA ASP A 451 5.74 1.86 3.31
C ASP A 451 4.71 2.28 2.24
N ALA A 452 4.64 3.58 2.01
CA ALA A 452 3.86 4.22 0.96
C ALA A 452 4.68 4.48 -0.32
N ALA A 453 5.96 4.09 -0.37
CA ALA A 453 6.88 4.47 -1.43
C ALA A 453 6.38 4.02 -2.82
N TYR A 454 5.80 2.81 -2.92
CA TYR A 454 5.17 2.32 -4.16
C TYR A 454 3.97 3.17 -4.59
N ASN A 455 3.17 3.65 -3.63
CA ASN A 455 2.00 4.48 -3.90
C ASN A 455 2.42 5.88 -4.37
N ILE A 456 3.47 6.45 -3.76
CA ILE A 456 4.11 7.68 -4.21
C ILE A 456 4.66 7.52 -5.64
N ALA A 457 5.31 6.40 -5.95
CA ALA A 457 5.84 6.11 -7.28
C ALA A 457 4.73 6.05 -8.36
N ILE A 458 3.55 5.50 -8.06
CA ILE A 458 2.38 5.53 -8.97
C ILE A 458 1.98 6.98 -9.29
N ILE A 459 1.85 7.83 -8.28
CA ILE A 459 1.50 9.25 -8.48
C ILE A 459 2.58 9.99 -9.26
N ASP A 460 3.86 9.73 -8.98
CA ASP A 460 4.97 10.36 -9.70
C ASP A 460 5.02 9.95 -11.19
N ILE A 461 4.62 8.73 -11.57
CA ILE A 461 4.44 8.35 -12.99
C ILE A 461 3.35 9.20 -13.64
N VAL A 462 2.16 9.31 -13.02
CA VAL A 462 1.04 10.11 -13.54
C VAL A 462 1.46 11.57 -13.77
N LYS A 463 2.33 12.10 -12.90
CA LYS A 463 2.87 13.46 -12.95
C LYS A 463 4.16 13.60 -13.79
N GLY A 464 4.53 12.59 -14.59
CA GLY A 464 5.66 12.64 -15.51
C GLY A 464 7.05 12.53 -14.88
N LYS A 465 7.15 12.26 -13.57
CA LYS A 465 8.41 12.20 -12.80
C LYS A 465 9.02 10.79 -12.81
N TYR A 466 9.16 10.20 -13.99
CA TYR A 466 9.53 8.79 -14.13
C TYR A 466 10.84 8.40 -13.44
N GLN A 467 11.83 9.30 -13.36
CA GLN A 467 13.10 8.99 -12.67
C GLN A 467 12.93 8.83 -11.15
N ALA A 468 12.03 9.59 -10.53
CA ALA A 468 11.71 9.43 -9.10
C ALA A 468 10.95 8.11 -8.85
N ALA A 469 9.92 7.82 -9.64
CA ALA A 469 9.19 6.56 -9.53
C ALA A 469 10.10 5.33 -9.76
N LYS A 470 11.03 5.42 -10.72
CA LYS A 470 11.99 4.36 -11.06
C LYS A 470 13.06 4.14 -10.00
N SER A 471 13.42 5.12 -9.17
CA SER A 471 14.36 4.90 -8.06
C SER A 471 13.74 4.09 -6.92
N VAL A 472 12.41 4.05 -6.84
CA VAL A 472 11.65 3.33 -5.81
C VAL A 472 11.27 1.91 -6.26
N ILE A 473 10.82 1.74 -7.52
CA ILE A 473 10.41 0.43 -8.02
C ILE A 473 11.64 -0.47 -8.22
N ASN A 474 11.67 -1.63 -7.56
CA ASN A 474 12.89 -2.44 -7.47
C ASN A 474 13.31 -2.97 -8.86
N ALA A 475 14.63 -2.97 -9.11
CA ALA A 475 15.23 -3.45 -10.34
C ALA A 475 14.87 -4.92 -10.65
N LYS A 476 14.52 -5.73 -9.65
CA LYS A 476 14.05 -7.12 -9.81
C LYS A 476 12.55 -7.29 -10.07
N ASP A 477 11.73 -6.28 -9.79
CA ASP A 477 10.26 -6.41 -9.88
C ASP A 477 9.78 -6.56 -11.34
N CYS A 478 8.79 -7.42 -11.55
CA CYS A 478 8.05 -7.54 -12.81
C CYS A 478 6.69 -6.83 -12.71
N THR A 479 6.68 -5.50 -12.60
CA THR A 479 5.43 -4.72 -12.50
C THR A 479 5.07 -4.02 -13.81
N TYR A 480 3.76 -3.89 -14.07
CA TYR A 480 3.22 -3.16 -15.22
C TYR A 480 3.75 -1.72 -15.28
N ASN A 481 3.69 -0.99 -14.16
CA ASN A 481 4.10 0.41 -14.08
C ASN A 481 5.60 0.64 -14.36
N LYS A 482 6.46 -0.33 -14.02
CA LYS A 482 7.89 -0.31 -14.41
C LYS A 482 8.08 -0.45 -15.92
N ALA A 483 7.33 -1.36 -16.54
CA ALA A 483 7.40 -1.53 -17.99
C ALA A 483 6.83 -0.33 -18.75
N LEU A 484 5.82 0.34 -18.19
CA LEU A 484 5.32 1.61 -18.70
C LEU A 484 6.42 2.68 -18.69
N ILE A 485 7.15 2.84 -17.58
CA ILE A 485 8.33 3.73 -17.53
C ILE A 485 9.37 3.33 -18.60
N GLN A 486 9.68 2.04 -18.75
CA GLN A 486 10.65 1.56 -19.75
C GLN A 486 10.18 1.87 -21.19
N LEU A 487 8.90 1.73 -21.50
CA LEU A 487 8.32 2.11 -22.80
C LEU A 487 8.43 3.62 -23.05
N ILE A 488 8.17 4.47 -22.04
CA ILE A 488 8.30 5.93 -22.15
C ILE A 488 9.77 6.32 -22.33
N GLU A 489 10.70 5.62 -21.66
CA GLU A 489 12.15 5.71 -21.92
C GLU A 489 12.59 5.11 -23.29
N LYS A 490 11.64 4.64 -24.12
CA LYS A 490 11.85 4.02 -25.44
C LYS A 490 12.68 2.72 -25.41
N LYS A 491 12.69 2.03 -24.26
CA LYS A 491 13.37 0.75 -24.01
C LYS A 491 12.41 -0.43 -24.25
N TYR A 492 11.93 -0.54 -25.49
CA TYR A 492 10.88 -1.47 -25.88
C TYR A 492 11.18 -2.94 -25.53
N GLU A 493 12.42 -3.37 -25.72
CA GLU A 493 12.90 -4.71 -25.38
C GLU A 493 12.86 -5.01 -23.88
N GLU A 494 13.27 -4.05 -23.04
CA GLU A 494 13.18 -4.21 -21.59
C GLU A 494 11.72 -4.20 -21.13
N ALA A 495 10.92 -3.25 -21.63
CA ALA A 495 9.49 -3.15 -21.32
C ALA A 495 8.73 -4.44 -21.69
N SER A 496 9.03 -5.03 -22.86
CA SER A 496 8.41 -6.28 -23.32
C SER A 496 8.72 -7.44 -22.37
N ARG A 497 9.97 -7.55 -21.89
CA ARG A 497 10.36 -8.59 -20.91
C ARG A 497 9.68 -8.38 -19.57
N THR A 498 9.70 -7.15 -19.04
CA THR A 498 9.06 -6.79 -17.76
C THR A 498 7.55 -7.05 -17.80
N LEU A 499 6.85 -6.74 -18.90
CA LEU A 499 5.44 -7.09 -19.07
C LEU A 499 5.21 -8.59 -19.14
N LYS A 500 6.02 -9.34 -19.90
CA LYS A 500 5.84 -10.79 -20.05
C LYS A 500 5.89 -11.51 -18.69
N CYS A 501 6.76 -11.07 -17.77
CA CYS A 501 6.82 -11.61 -16.41
C CYS A 501 5.88 -10.95 -15.39
N SER A 502 5.13 -9.89 -15.74
CA SER A 502 4.15 -9.28 -14.82
C SER A 502 2.83 -10.06 -14.79
N GLU A 503 2.01 -9.78 -13.77
CA GLU A 503 0.64 -10.31 -13.65
C GLU A 503 -0.19 -10.10 -14.92
N GLU A 504 -1.06 -11.07 -15.21
CA GLU A 504 -1.84 -11.11 -16.43
C GLU A 504 -3.02 -10.14 -16.37
N SER A 505 -3.14 -9.25 -17.37
CA SER A 505 -4.23 -8.29 -17.45
C SER A 505 -4.50 -7.86 -18.89
N CYS A 506 -5.70 -7.33 -19.15
CA CYS A 506 -6.03 -6.76 -20.45
C CYS A 506 -5.09 -5.59 -20.81
N MET A 507 -4.73 -4.74 -19.82
CA MET A 507 -3.81 -3.62 -20.02
C MET A 507 -2.36 -4.06 -20.27
N LYS A 508 -1.88 -5.17 -19.67
CA LYS A 508 -0.57 -5.77 -20.02
C LYS A 508 -0.50 -6.11 -21.51
N ASN A 509 -1.50 -6.83 -22.02
CA ASN A 509 -1.56 -7.19 -23.43
C ASN A 509 -1.73 -5.95 -24.32
N TYR A 510 -2.53 -4.96 -23.89
CA TYR A 510 -2.65 -3.69 -24.61
C TYR A 510 -1.30 -2.96 -24.74
N LEU A 511 -0.52 -2.87 -23.66
CA LEU A 511 0.79 -2.21 -23.68
C LEU A 511 1.83 -3.01 -24.47
N LEU A 512 1.73 -4.34 -24.52
CA LEU A 512 2.51 -5.18 -25.44
C LEU A 512 2.15 -4.93 -26.91
N ALA A 513 0.88 -4.68 -27.22
CA ALA A 513 0.46 -4.28 -28.57
C ALA A 513 1.02 -2.90 -28.95
N VAL A 514 1.03 -1.93 -28.03
CA VAL A 514 1.67 -0.63 -28.22
C VAL A 514 3.18 -0.78 -28.49
N ILE A 515 3.88 -1.62 -27.72
CA ILE A 515 5.31 -1.94 -27.97
C ILE A 515 5.50 -2.51 -29.38
N ALA A 516 4.63 -3.41 -29.82
CA ALA A 516 4.70 -4.03 -31.14
C ALA A 516 4.41 -3.01 -32.26
N ALA A 517 3.44 -2.11 -32.07
CA ALA A 517 3.14 -1.01 -32.99
C ALA A 517 4.32 -0.03 -33.12
N ARG A 518 4.93 0.38 -32.00
CA ARG A 518 6.14 1.24 -31.95
C ARG A 518 7.40 0.56 -32.50
N THR A 519 7.38 -0.75 -32.74
CA THR A 519 8.48 -1.53 -33.35
C THR A 519 8.14 -2.15 -34.71
N ASP A 520 7.03 -1.73 -35.34
CA ASP A 520 6.49 -2.20 -36.63
C ASP A 520 6.28 -3.73 -36.73
N ASN A 521 6.04 -4.38 -35.58
CA ASN A 521 5.70 -5.81 -35.53
C ASN A 521 4.18 -6.01 -35.60
N LYS A 522 3.63 -5.86 -36.82
CA LYS A 522 2.19 -5.95 -37.10
C LYS A 522 1.51 -7.22 -36.57
N SER A 523 2.17 -8.38 -36.69
CA SER A 523 1.60 -9.66 -36.23
C SER A 523 1.45 -9.65 -34.71
N ALA A 524 2.54 -9.37 -33.98
CA ALA A 524 2.50 -9.33 -32.52
C ALA A 524 1.55 -8.25 -31.99
N MET A 525 1.45 -7.10 -32.67
CA MET A 525 0.47 -6.07 -32.37
C MET A 525 -0.95 -6.62 -32.44
N GLY A 526 -1.32 -7.29 -33.54
CA GLY A 526 -2.63 -7.90 -33.71
C GLY A 526 -2.94 -8.97 -32.65
N ASP A 527 -1.99 -9.87 -32.39
CA ASP A 527 -2.14 -10.97 -31.43
C ASP A 527 -2.36 -10.43 -30.00
N TYR A 528 -1.52 -9.49 -29.55
CA TYR A 528 -1.65 -8.89 -28.22
C TYR A 528 -2.90 -8.00 -28.09
N LEU A 529 -3.27 -7.26 -29.14
CA LEU A 529 -4.46 -6.41 -29.12
C LEU A 529 -5.74 -7.24 -29.09
N SER A 530 -5.83 -8.29 -29.92
CA SER A 530 -6.98 -9.22 -29.91
C SER A 530 -7.14 -9.88 -28.54
N LYS A 531 -6.05 -10.30 -27.91
CA LYS A 531 -6.07 -10.84 -26.54
C LYS A 531 -6.52 -9.79 -25.51
N ALA A 532 -6.07 -8.54 -25.62
CA ALA A 532 -6.51 -7.45 -24.75
C ALA A 532 -8.02 -7.16 -24.89
N VAL A 533 -8.52 -7.10 -26.13
CA VAL A 533 -9.94 -6.90 -26.47
C VAL A 533 -10.80 -8.07 -25.98
N THR A 534 -10.34 -9.32 -26.16
CA THR A 534 -11.03 -10.52 -25.65
C THR A 534 -11.21 -10.46 -24.12
N MET A 535 -10.18 -10.01 -23.38
CA MET A 535 -10.26 -9.83 -21.93
C MET A 535 -11.10 -8.62 -21.50
N ASN A 536 -11.22 -7.59 -22.33
CA ASN A 536 -12.02 -6.39 -22.06
C ASN A 536 -12.46 -5.72 -23.38
N PRO A 537 -13.69 -6.01 -23.88
CA PRO A 537 -14.16 -5.51 -25.17
C PRO A 537 -14.19 -3.97 -25.29
N LYS A 538 -14.19 -3.23 -24.16
CA LYS A 538 -14.10 -1.76 -24.18
C LYS A 538 -12.78 -1.24 -24.75
N LEU A 539 -11.72 -2.06 -24.76
CA LEU A 539 -10.42 -1.69 -25.34
C LEU A 539 -10.45 -1.59 -26.87
N ALA A 540 -11.41 -2.24 -27.56
CA ALA A 540 -11.55 -2.10 -29.01
C ALA A 540 -11.87 -0.65 -29.40
N LYS A 541 -12.83 -0.03 -28.69
CA LYS A 541 -13.17 1.39 -28.90
C LYS A 541 -11.98 2.30 -28.57
N ARG A 542 -11.18 2.01 -27.54
CA ARG A 542 -9.98 2.80 -27.23
C ARG A 542 -8.96 2.69 -28.37
N ALA A 543 -8.61 1.49 -28.81
CA ALA A 543 -7.61 1.31 -29.87
C ALA A 543 -8.01 2.00 -31.18
N ALA A 544 -9.30 2.03 -31.51
CA ALA A 544 -9.81 2.72 -32.71
C ALA A 544 -9.58 4.24 -32.73
N SER A 545 -9.28 4.90 -31.60
CA SER A 545 -8.87 6.32 -31.56
C SER A 545 -7.51 6.57 -30.88
N ASP A 546 -6.78 5.53 -30.48
CA ASP A 546 -5.45 5.67 -29.88
C ASP A 546 -4.39 5.92 -30.96
N MET A 547 -3.70 7.07 -30.86
CA MET A 547 -2.68 7.49 -31.82
C MET A 547 -1.44 6.58 -31.88
N GLU A 548 -1.25 5.69 -30.91
CA GLU A 548 -0.27 4.59 -31.00
C GLU A 548 -0.52 3.66 -32.20
N PHE A 549 -1.77 3.53 -32.64
CA PHE A 549 -2.16 2.65 -33.74
C PHE A 549 -2.54 3.42 -35.02
N ALA A 550 -2.31 4.73 -35.10
CA ALA A 550 -2.76 5.57 -36.22
C ALA A 550 -2.26 5.08 -37.60
N ASN A 551 -1.04 4.53 -37.67
CA ASN A 551 -0.48 3.95 -38.90
C ASN A 551 -1.10 2.59 -39.31
N TYR A 552 -1.96 2.02 -38.48
CA TYR A 552 -2.54 0.69 -38.64
C TYR A 552 -4.08 0.71 -38.65
N PHE A 553 -4.75 1.86 -38.56
CA PHE A 553 -6.23 1.93 -38.54
C PHE A 553 -6.90 1.26 -39.75
N ASP A 554 -6.29 1.37 -40.94
CA ASP A 554 -6.74 0.70 -42.17
C ASP A 554 -6.12 -0.70 -42.37
N ASP A 555 -5.28 -1.19 -41.46
CA ASP A 555 -4.59 -2.48 -41.60
C ASP A 555 -5.54 -3.65 -41.27
N PRO A 556 -5.68 -4.67 -42.15
CA PRO A 556 -6.58 -5.79 -41.91
C PRO A 556 -6.29 -6.59 -40.64
N ILE A 557 -5.04 -6.64 -40.18
CA ILE A 557 -4.66 -7.34 -38.93
C ILE A 557 -5.20 -6.56 -37.73
N PHE A 558 -5.04 -5.23 -37.73
CA PHE A 558 -5.56 -4.35 -36.70
C PHE A 558 -7.10 -4.38 -36.66
N ILE A 559 -7.76 -4.20 -37.80
CA ILE A 559 -9.23 -4.25 -37.92
C ILE A 559 -9.79 -5.60 -37.45
N LYS A 560 -9.08 -6.71 -37.68
CA LYS A 560 -9.46 -8.03 -37.17
C LYS A 560 -9.27 -8.14 -35.66
N ALA A 561 -8.21 -7.55 -35.09
CA ALA A 561 -7.93 -7.58 -33.65
C ALA A 561 -8.89 -6.76 -32.79
N LEU A 562 -9.69 -5.87 -33.39
CA LEU A 562 -10.76 -5.12 -32.71
C LEU A 562 -12.11 -5.85 -32.63
N LYS A 563 -12.22 -7.05 -33.21
CA LYS A 563 -13.43 -7.89 -33.24
C LYS A 563 -13.34 -9.03 -32.23
#